data_AF-A0A7S3FQY1-F1
#
_entry.id   AF-A0A7S3FQY1-F1
#
_cell.length_a   1.000
_cell.length_b   1.000
_cell.length_c   1.000
_cell.angle_alpha   90.00
_cell.angle_beta   90.00
_cell.angle_gamma   90.00
#
_symmetry.space_group_name_H-M   'P 1'
#
loop_
_entity.id
_entity.type
_entity.pdbx_description
1 polymer ?
#
loop_
_entity_poly.entity_id
_entity_poly.type
_entity_poly.pdbx_seq_one_letter_code
_entity_poly.pdbx_strand_id
1 'polypeptide(L)'
;WPRLTHCASPQTRPDFRRQRMRFEVPEVPFNESGWGPCTLPAHLKDVPYAPYGKNDRIGRVADWTSSSRDHHGHGGKYDKRREREKQEAAAAGASVFGGAAFQTEEEDSFSLVDSRPTYKPRYGRRPQRFISRREREKEREEQIKLQGG
;
A
#
# COMPACT_ATOMS: atom_id res chain seq x y z
N TRP A 1 -58.93 26.62 50.40
CA TRP A 1 -58.78 25.97 49.08
C TRP A 1 -58.11 26.96 48.13
N PRO A 2 -57.03 26.58 47.43
CA PRO A 2 -55.86 27.43 47.21
C PRO A 2 -55.93 28.28 45.92
N ARG A 3 -55.22 29.42 45.89
CA ARG A 3 -54.82 30.10 44.66
C ARG A 3 -53.36 29.74 44.37
N LEU A 4 -53.15 29.01 43.29
CA LEU A 4 -51.84 28.57 42.78
C LEU A 4 -50.94 29.78 42.50
N THR A 5 -49.85 29.91 43.26
CA THR A 5 -48.72 30.77 42.88
C THR A 5 -47.80 29.96 41.95
N HIS A 6 -47.85 30.24 40.65
CA HIS A 6 -46.83 29.76 39.72
C HIS A 6 -45.54 30.55 39.96
N CYS A 7 -44.53 29.87 40.49
CA CYS A 7 -43.17 30.37 40.60
C CYS A 7 -42.59 30.57 39.19
N ALA A 8 -42.35 31.81 38.79
CA ALA A 8 -41.55 32.12 37.61
C ALA A 8 -40.07 32.08 38.00
N SER A 9 -39.34 31.06 37.54
CA SER A 9 -37.89 30.97 37.70
C SER A 9 -37.20 32.17 37.04
N PRO A 10 -36.19 32.81 37.69
CA PRO A 10 -35.38 33.80 37.02
C PRO A 10 -34.51 33.08 35.99
N GLN A 11 -34.79 33.32 34.71
CA GLN A 11 -33.91 32.89 33.62
C GLN A 11 -32.58 33.65 33.77
N THR A 12 -31.57 33.00 34.32
CA THR A 12 -30.18 33.47 34.30
C THR A 12 -29.76 33.54 32.84
N ARG A 13 -29.82 34.75 32.27
CA ARG A 13 -29.19 35.05 30.98
C ARG A 13 -27.71 34.72 31.07
N PRO A 14 -27.11 34.02 30.11
CA PRO A 14 -25.66 33.81 30.10
C PRO A 14 -24.98 35.18 30.05
N ASP A 15 -24.23 35.50 31.10
CA ASP A 15 -23.51 36.76 31.23
C ASP A 15 -22.27 36.71 30.32
N PHE A 16 -22.45 37.15 29.08
CA PHE A 16 -21.40 37.20 28.03
C PHE A 16 -20.26 38.19 28.33
N ARG A 17 -20.23 38.84 29.51
CA ARG A 17 -19.27 39.90 29.85
C ARG A 17 -17.96 39.45 30.53
N ARG A 18 -17.66 38.16 30.61
CA ARG A 18 -16.33 37.68 31.09
C ARG A 18 -15.77 36.51 30.29
N GLN A 19 -15.87 36.54 28.97
CA GLN A 19 -14.93 35.77 28.16
C GLN A 19 -13.62 36.57 28.09
N ARG A 20 -12.85 36.57 29.18
CA ARG A 20 -11.45 36.97 29.10
C ARG A 20 -10.81 35.96 28.16
N MET A 21 -10.34 36.39 27.00
CA MET A 21 -9.42 35.60 26.19
C MET A 21 -8.26 35.22 27.11
N ARG A 22 -8.23 33.95 27.54
CA ARG A 22 -7.23 33.43 28.46
C ARG A 22 -6.00 33.09 27.64
N PHE A 23 -4.90 33.79 27.93
CA PHE A 23 -3.59 33.42 27.43
C PHE A 23 -2.92 32.59 28.52
N GLU A 24 -2.79 31.29 28.28
CA GLU A 24 -2.04 30.38 29.15
C GLU A 24 -0.58 30.36 28.69
N VAL A 25 0.34 30.45 29.64
CA VAL A 25 1.77 30.47 29.33
C VAL A 25 2.17 29.06 28.87
N PRO A 26 2.71 28.89 27.65
CA PRO A 26 3.14 27.58 27.17
C PRO A 26 4.40 27.12 27.92
N GLU A 27 4.53 25.80 28.07
CA GLU A 27 5.75 25.20 28.60
C GLU A 27 6.90 25.34 27.59
N VAL A 28 8.02 25.92 28.04
CA VAL A 28 9.21 26.13 27.21
C VAL A 28 10.34 25.24 27.73
N PRO A 29 10.95 24.39 26.89
CA PRO A 29 12.05 23.54 27.32
C PRO A 29 13.31 24.36 27.58
N PHE A 30 14.02 24.05 28.67
CA PHE A 30 15.24 24.74 29.10
C PHE A 30 16.49 23.96 28.69
N ASN A 31 17.57 24.66 28.32
CA ASN A 31 18.86 24.09 27.92
C ASN A 31 19.99 24.83 28.64
N GLU A 32 20.67 24.16 29.57
CA GLU A 32 21.73 24.76 30.41
C GLU A 32 23.03 25.03 29.62
N SER A 33 23.37 24.16 28.66
CA SER A 33 24.68 24.14 28.02
C SER A 33 24.68 24.68 26.59
N GLY A 34 23.55 25.18 26.07
CA GLY A 34 23.48 25.69 24.70
C GLY A 34 22.14 26.25 24.28
N TRP A 35 22.04 26.63 23.00
CA TRP A 35 20.87 27.30 22.41
C TRP A 35 20.11 26.41 21.41
N GLY A 36 20.48 25.12 21.33
CA GLY A 36 19.90 24.15 20.40
C GLY A 36 18.72 23.37 20.97
N PRO A 37 18.04 22.56 20.13
CA PRO A 37 16.98 21.65 20.58
C PRO A 37 17.53 20.67 21.64
N CYS A 38 16.87 20.60 22.79
CA CYS A 38 17.30 19.75 23.89
C CYS A 38 16.50 18.45 24.04
N THR A 39 15.28 18.40 23.49
CA THR A 39 14.39 17.23 23.63
C THR A 39 13.67 16.91 22.34
N LEU A 40 13.56 15.62 22.02
CA LEU A 40 12.66 15.15 20.97
C LEU A 40 11.21 15.29 21.46
N PRO A 41 10.28 15.78 20.63
CA PRO A 41 8.86 15.84 21.00
C PRO A 41 8.34 14.46 21.41
N ALA A 42 7.54 14.41 22.48
CA ALA A 42 7.06 13.16 23.07
C ALA A 42 6.34 12.25 22.05
N HIS A 43 5.60 12.84 21.12
CA HIS A 43 4.85 12.11 20.09
C HIS A 43 5.74 11.43 19.02
N LEU A 44 7.02 11.77 18.93
CA LEU A 44 7.98 11.18 17.96
C LEU A 44 8.96 10.21 18.62
N LYS A 45 8.92 10.04 19.94
CA LYS A 45 9.90 9.25 20.69
C LYS A 45 9.83 7.76 20.37
N ASP A 46 8.62 7.24 20.20
CA ASP A 46 8.38 5.80 20.03
C ASP A 46 8.15 5.39 18.58
N VAL A 47 8.27 6.34 17.64
CA VAL A 47 8.03 6.12 16.21
C VAL A 47 9.36 6.15 15.46
N PRO A 48 9.73 5.08 14.73
CA PRO A 48 10.89 5.10 13.86
C PRO A 48 10.82 6.26 12.86
N TYR A 49 11.89 7.04 12.75
CA TYR A 49 11.93 8.16 11.81
C TYR A 49 12.11 7.64 10.37
N ALA A 50 11.21 8.05 9.48
CA ALA A 50 11.37 7.85 8.04
C ALA A 50 11.04 9.15 7.29
N PRO A 51 11.89 9.59 6.35
CA PRO A 51 11.61 10.77 5.56
C PRO A 51 10.45 10.50 4.58
N TYR A 52 9.54 11.47 4.44
CA TYR A 52 8.47 11.42 3.46
C TYR A 52 8.14 12.81 2.94
N GLY A 53 7.67 12.90 1.70
CA GLY A 53 7.15 14.13 1.12
C GLY A 53 5.62 14.12 1.16
N LYS A 54 4.99 15.17 1.70
CA LYS A 54 3.51 15.30 1.67
C LYS A 54 2.93 15.33 0.25
N ASN A 55 3.76 15.71 -0.72
CA ASN A 55 3.40 15.82 -2.13
C ASN A 55 3.72 14.54 -2.92
N ASP A 56 4.13 13.45 -2.25
CA ASP A 56 4.34 12.19 -2.93
C ASP A 56 3.02 11.65 -3.47
N ARG A 57 3.08 10.96 -4.62
CA ARG A 57 1.88 10.43 -5.26
C ARG A 57 1.40 9.19 -4.52
N ILE A 58 0.26 9.33 -3.86
CA ILE A 58 -0.48 8.20 -3.30
C ILE A 58 -1.17 7.41 -4.43
N GLY A 59 -1.33 6.09 -4.26
CA GLY A 59 -2.11 5.25 -5.18
C GLY A 59 -1.35 4.16 -5.95
N ARG A 60 -0.18 3.71 -5.49
CA ARG A 60 0.45 2.49 -6.01
C ARG A 60 -0.33 1.27 -5.54
N VAL A 61 -0.63 0.35 -6.47
CA VAL A 61 -1.28 -0.92 -6.15
C VAL A 61 -0.22 -1.94 -5.77
N ALA A 62 -0.41 -2.60 -4.62
CA ALA A 62 0.33 -3.81 -4.28
C ALA A 62 -0.42 -5.00 -4.89
N ASP A 63 0.17 -5.64 -5.89
CA ASP A 63 -0.40 -6.82 -6.55
C ASP A 63 0.54 -8.01 -6.34
N TRP A 64 0.03 -9.08 -5.74
CA TRP A 64 0.74 -10.33 -5.48
C TRP A 64 0.81 -11.24 -6.72
N THR A 65 -0.01 -10.96 -7.74
CA THR A 65 0.00 -11.67 -9.04
C THR A 65 0.81 -10.96 -10.11
N SER A 66 1.18 -9.70 -9.88
CA SER A 66 1.87 -8.89 -10.88
C SER A 66 3.31 -9.35 -11.06
N SER A 67 3.66 -9.80 -12.26
CA SER A 67 5.04 -9.75 -12.72
C SER A 67 5.48 -8.27 -12.67
N SER A 68 6.58 -7.97 -11.99
CA SER A 68 7.06 -6.60 -11.68
C SER A 68 7.31 -5.69 -12.92
N ARG A 69 7.01 -6.17 -14.13
CA ARG A 69 7.39 -5.56 -15.41
C ARG A 69 6.27 -4.75 -16.08
N ASP A 70 5.00 -5.01 -15.75
CA ASP A 70 3.88 -4.52 -16.57
C ASP A 70 3.34 -3.14 -16.15
N HIS A 71 3.65 -2.66 -14.94
CA HIS A 71 3.17 -1.37 -14.43
C HIS A 71 3.90 -0.13 -14.98
N HIS A 72 4.93 -0.30 -15.84
CA HIS A 72 5.82 0.78 -16.29
C HIS A 72 5.68 1.13 -17.79
N GLY A 73 4.57 0.72 -18.42
CA GLY A 73 4.41 0.71 -19.88
C GLY A 73 4.16 2.06 -20.57
N HIS A 74 3.71 3.11 -19.88
CA HIS A 74 3.12 4.27 -20.57
C HIS A 74 3.92 5.57 -20.58
N GLY A 75 5.13 5.62 -19.99
CA GLY A 75 5.96 6.84 -19.94
C GLY A 75 7.19 6.80 -20.85
N GLY A 76 7.55 7.94 -21.45
CA GLY A 76 8.82 8.09 -22.17
C GLY A 76 10.05 7.88 -21.26
N LYS A 77 11.23 7.61 -21.84
CA LYS A 77 12.48 7.33 -21.09
C LYS A 77 12.85 8.41 -20.05
N TYR A 78 12.51 9.67 -20.30
CA TYR A 78 12.79 10.79 -19.40
C TYR A 78 11.87 10.82 -18.17
N ASP A 79 10.57 10.56 -18.36
CA ASP A 79 9.62 10.47 -17.25
C ASP A 79 9.95 9.31 -16.32
N LYS A 80 10.43 8.19 -16.88
CA LYS A 80 10.87 7.01 -16.10
C LYS A 80 12.01 7.34 -15.14
N ARG A 81 12.98 8.17 -15.53
CA ARG A 81 14.11 8.54 -14.67
C ARG A 81 13.66 9.41 -13.50
N ARG A 82 12.82 10.43 -13.77
CA ARG A 82 12.28 11.33 -12.75
C ARG A 82 11.36 10.59 -11.77
N GLU A 83 10.57 9.65 -12.28
CA GLU A 83 9.69 8.82 -11.47
C GLU A 83 10.48 7.85 -10.59
N ARG A 84 11.54 7.24 -11.12
CA ARG A 84 12.46 6.40 -10.34
C ARG A 84 13.18 7.17 -9.23
N GLU A 85 13.68 8.37 -9.50
CA GLU A 85 14.34 9.21 -8.50
C GLU A 85 13.39 9.57 -7.33
N LYS A 86 12.13 9.87 -7.64
CA LYS A 86 11.08 10.05 -6.61
C LYS A 86 10.80 8.77 -5.84
N GLN A 87 10.79 7.62 -6.52
CA GLN A 87 10.60 6.32 -5.89
C GLN A 87 11.76 5.94 -4.97
N GLU A 88 13.00 6.25 -5.30
CA GLU A 88 14.18 5.97 -4.45
C GLU A 88 14.10 6.76 -3.13
N ALA A 89 13.69 8.03 -3.18
CA ALA A 89 13.46 8.83 -1.98
C ALA A 89 12.33 8.30 -1.09
N ALA A 90 11.23 7.82 -1.68
CA ALA A 90 10.11 7.22 -0.95
C ALA A 90 10.44 5.80 -0.43
N ALA A 91 11.21 5.02 -1.19
CA ALA A 91 11.63 3.67 -0.83
C ALA A 91 12.57 3.65 0.38
N ALA A 92 13.42 4.68 0.52
CA ALA A 92 14.28 4.83 1.68
C ALA A 92 13.49 4.94 3.00
N GLY A 93 12.32 5.56 2.98
CA GLY A 93 11.42 5.61 4.15
C GLY A 93 10.54 4.37 4.31
N ALA A 94 10.22 3.69 3.20
CA ALA A 94 9.44 2.46 3.22
C ALA A 94 10.17 1.29 3.90
N SER A 95 11.51 1.26 3.90
CA SER A 95 12.29 0.20 4.55
C SER A 95 12.14 0.20 6.08
N VAL A 96 11.95 1.38 6.68
CA VAL A 96 11.82 1.55 8.14
C VAL A 96 10.50 0.97 8.65
N PHE A 97 9.43 1.08 7.87
CA PHE A 97 8.09 0.59 8.21
C PHE A 97 7.73 -0.72 7.47
N GLY A 98 8.54 -1.15 6.52
CA GLY A 98 8.32 -2.29 5.62
C GLY A 98 8.74 -3.62 6.23
N GLY A 99 8.33 -3.91 7.46
CA GLY A 99 8.55 -5.21 8.11
C GLY A 99 8.00 -6.43 7.35
N ALA A 100 7.25 -6.21 6.26
CA ALA A 100 6.74 -7.23 5.35
C ALA A 100 7.57 -7.41 4.06
N ALA A 101 8.65 -6.66 3.86
CA ALA A 101 9.55 -6.84 2.70
C ALA A 101 10.49 -8.04 2.86
N PHE A 102 10.53 -8.66 4.03
CA PHE A 102 11.18 -9.95 4.25
C PHE A 102 10.19 -11.07 3.94
N GLN A 103 9.75 -11.19 2.69
CA GLN A 103 9.25 -12.47 2.22
C GLN A 103 10.43 -13.44 2.27
N THR A 104 10.36 -14.41 3.18
CA THR A 104 11.27 -15.54 3.18
C THR A 104 11.06 -16.31 1.89
N GLU A 105 12.14 -16.65 1.17
CA GLU A 105 12.11 -17.35 -0.13
C GLU A 105 11.44 -18.76 -0.07
N GLU A 106 10.93 -19.17 1.08
CA GLU A 106 10.37 -20.49 1.34
C GLU A 106 8.88 -20.64 1.00
N GLU A 107 8.18 -19.58 0.56
CA GLU A 107 6.74 -19.62 0.28
C GLU A 107 6.36 -20.57 -0.88
N ASP A 108 7.26 -20.82 -1.83
CA ASP A 108 7.08 -21.80 -2.91
C ASP A 108 7.32 -23.26 -2.49
N SER A 109 7.81 -23.49 -1.26
CA SER A 109 8.08 -24.84 -0.75
C SER A 109 6.80 -25.55 -0.30
N PHE A 110 5.71 -24.81 -0.08
CA PHE A 110 4.44 -25.36 0.36
C PHE A 110 3.59 -25.76 -0.85
N SER A 111 3.24 -27.04 -0.94
CA SER A 111 2.29 -27.55 -1.92
C SER A 111 0.99 -27.95 -1.25
N LEU A 112 -0.14 -27.61 -1.89
CA LEU A 112 -1.45 -28.05 -1.43
C LEU A 112 -1.65 -29.53 -1.79
N VAL A 113 -1.68 -30.40 -0.78
CA VAL A 113 -2.00 -31.83 -0.96
C VAL A 113 -3.52 -31.99 -1.11
N ASP A 114 -3.97 -32.52 -2.25
CA ASP A 114 -5.37 -32.89 -2.43
C ASP A 114 -5.65 -34.25 -1.74
N SER A 115 -6.52 -34.25 -0.73
CA SER A 115 -6.99 -35.47 -0.06
C SER A 115 -8.25 -36.06 -0.70
N ARG A 116 -8.80 -35.40 -1.73
CA ARG A 116 -9.99 -35.90 -2.43
C ARG A 116 -9.58 -37.01 -3.41
N PRO A 117 -10.42 -38.05 -3.56
CA PRO A 117 -10.19 -39.07 -4.57
C PRO A 117 -10.20 -38.41 -5.95
N THR A 118 -9.12 -38.57 -6.72
CA THR A 118 -9.00 -38.04 -8.08
C THR A 118 -10.22 -38.46 -8.90
N TYR A 119 -10.99 -37.50 -9.39
CA TYR A 119 -12.11 -37.79 -10.29
C TYR A 119 -11.55 -38.41 -11.58
N LYS A 120 -11.76 -39.72 -11.74
CA LYS A 120 -11.50 -40.42 -13.00
C LYS A 120 -12.72 -40.23 -13.89
N PRO A 121 -12.66 -39.39 -14.95
CA PRO A 121 -13.74 -39.36 -15.92
C PRO A 121 -13.88 -40.77 -16.51
N ARG A 122 -15.06 -41.38 -16.36
CA ARG A 122 -15.35 -42.76 -16.78
C ARG A 122 -15.18 -43.01 -18.29
N TYR A 123 -15.02 -41.97 -19.09
CA TYR A 123 -14.81 -42.06 -20.53
C TYR A 123 -13.65 -41.16 -20.93
N GLY A 124 -12.56 -41.78 -21.40
CA GLY A 124 -11.38 -41.07 -21.86
C GLY A 124 -11.70 -40.21 -23.09
N ARG A 125 -11.80 -38.90 -22.90
CA ARG A 125 -11.52 -37.98 -24.01
C ARG A 125 -10.02 -38.05 -24.27
N ARG A 126 -9.67 -38.54 -25.46
CA ARG A 126 -8.30 -38.50 -25.99
C ARG A 126 -7.75 -37.09 -25.76
N PRO A 127 -6.54 -36.91 -25.21
CA PRO A 127 -5.96 -35.59 -25.05
C PRO A 127 -5.92 -34.94 -26.42
N GLN A 128 -6.68 -33.87 -26.60
CA GLN A 128 -6.55 -33.03 -27.79
C GLN A 128 -5.19 -32.37 -27.64
N ARG A 129 -4.14 -33.03 -28.16
CA ARG A 129 -2.80 -32.47 -28.21
C ARG A 129 -2.94 -31.14 -28.93
N PHE A 130 -2.74 -30.05 -28.21
CA PHE A 130 -2.56 -28.75 -28.81
C PHE A 130 -1.21 -28.80 -29.51
N ILE A 131 -1.18 -29.38 -30.71
CA ILE A 131 -0.02 -29.33 -31.58
C ILE A 131 0.28 -27.84 -31.76
N SER A 132 1.48 -27.45 -31.34
CA SER A 132 1.88 -26.06 -31.42
C SER A 132 1.79 -25.61 -32.88
N ARG A 133 1.39 -24.35 -33.13
CA ARG A 133 1.31 -23.81 -34.51
C ARG A 133 2.60 -24.08 -35.30
N ARG A 134 3.73 -24.06 -34.60
CA ARG A 134 5.07 -24.32 -35.11
C ARG A 134 5.30 -25.76 -35.59
N GLU A 135 4.75 -26.77 -34.92
CA GLU A 135 4.84 -28.16 -35.37
C GLU A 135 3.98 -28.40 -36.62
N ARG A 136 2.77 -27.81 -36.68
CA ARG A 136 1.92 -27.88 -37.88
C ARG A 136 2.54 -27.19 -39.09
N GLU A 137 3.30 -26.11 -38.88
CA GLU A 137 4.02 -25.42 -39.95
C GLU A 137 5.19 -26.27 -40.48
N LYS A 138 5.95 -26.92 -39.60
CA LYS A 138 7.00 -27.88 -40.01
C LYS A 138 6.45 -29.05 -40.81
N GLU A 139 5.35 -29.66 -40.37
CA GLU A 139 4.71 -30.77 -41.11
C GLU A 139 4.24 -30.31 -42.50
N ARG A 140 3.73 -29.08 -42.62
CA ARG A 140 3.30 -28.51 -43.90
C ARG A 140 4.50 -28.26 -44.83
N GLU A 141 5.61 -27.75 -44.30
CA GLU A 141 6.84 -27.54 -45.07
C GLU A 141 7.45 -28.87 -45.56
N GLU A 142 7.42 -29.91 -44.73
CA GLU A 142 7.88 -31.25 -45.11
C GLU A 142 7.00 -31.88 -46.20
N GLN A 143 5.68 -31.72 -46.13
CA GLN A 143 4.79 -32.18 -47.19
C GLN A 143 5.03 -31.47 -48.53
N ILE A 144 5.27 -30.15 -48.50
CA ILE A 144 5.56 -29.38 -49.72
C ILE A 144 6.89 -29.86 -50.34
N LYS A 145 7.90 -30.20 -49.53
CA LYS A 145 9.17 -30.75 -50.02
C LYS A 145 9.02 -32.14 -50.65
N LEU A 146 8.08 -32.95 -50.18
CA LEU A 146 7.81 -34.28 -50.74
C LEU A 146 7.00 -34.25 -52.04
N GLN A 147 6.19 -33.20 -52.26
CA GLN A 147 5.44 -33.00 -53.50
C GLN A 147 6.17 -32.17 -54.55
N GLY A 148 7.22 -31.43 -54.16
CA GLY A 148 8.02 -30.59 -55.03
C GLY A 148 9.35 -31.21 -55.47
N GLY A 149 9.39 -32.53 -55.69
CA GLY A 149 10.52 -33.28 -56.25
C GLY A 149 10.17 -33.87 -57.59
#